data_AF-A0A5C6Y2C1-F1
#
_entry.id   AF-A0A5C6Y2C1-F1
#
_cell.length_a   1.000
_cell.length_b   1.000
_cell.length_c   1.000
_cell.angle_alpha   90.00
_cell.angle_beta   90.00
_cell.angle_gamma   90.00
#
_symmetry.space_group_name_H-M   'P 1'
#
loop_
_entity.id
_entity.type
_entity.pdbx_description
1 polymer ?
#
loop_
_entity_poly.entity_id
_entity_poly.type
_entity_poly.pdbx_seq_one_letter_code
_entity_poly.pdbx_strand_id
1 'polypeptide(L)'
;MKFSITLTFIMLSFFSFGQDLTEIKSSLEKLKIDENGSYESDKWYYNPEIADIIEIKKEILNQVLAEYDLYSTVLEGFYGWHKKTSRCLILRKSDNGELIVIDPIWYSGISTEFLKMIIGYKFKSEKELQLFTFELQDVMLIGSTHNKDFKNTVFSENKITIDLYDSYKEERVWRKIEIGINKNTIEFLTSTNPITKEKLTVKK
;
A
#
# COMPACT_ATOMS: atom_id res chain seq x y z
N MET A 1 36.18 12.57 -22.08
CA MET A 1 34.98 11.99 -21.44
C MET A 1 34.95 12.30 -19.94
N LYS A 2 34.54 13.51 -19.54
CA LYS A 2 34.30 13.88 -18.12
C LYS A 2 33.13 14.86 -17.96
N PHE A 3 32.19 14.84 -18.91
CA PHE A 3 31.04 15.76 -18.94
C PHE A 3 29.68 15.07 -18.74
N SER A 4 29.67 13.76 -18.49
CA SER A 4 28.43 12.96 -18.47
C SER A 4 27.96 12.51 -17.08
N ILE A 5 28.76 12.65 -16.02
CA ILE A 5 28.38 12.17 -14.67
C ILE A 5 27.67 13.27 -13.86
N THR A 6 28.07 14.54 -14.04
CA THR A 6 27.48 15.67 -13.32
C THR A 6 26.06 15.97 -13.78
N LEU A 7 25.74 15.77 -15.06
CA LEU A 7 24.41 16.02 -15.61
C LEU A 7 23.37 14.99 -15.13
N THR A 8 23.79 13.73 -14.92
CA THR A 8 22.91 12.66 -14.39
C THR A 8 22.55 12.88 -12.93
N PHE A 9 23.48 13.42 -12.12
CA PHE A 9 23.22 13.75 -10.72
C PHE A 9 22.25 14.94 -10.56
N ILE A 10 22.32 15.93 -11.47
CA ILE A 10 21.41 17.08 -11.46
C ILE A 10 19.98 16.64 -11.85
N MET A 11 19.82 15.73 -12.81
CA MET A 11 18.50 15.19 -13.19
C MET A 11 17.85 14.37 -12.07
N LEU A 12 18.62 13.65 -11.25
CA LEU A 12 18.09 12.93 -10.08
C LEU A 12 17.64 13.88 -8.96
N SER A 13 18.30 15.02 -8.78
CA SER A 13 17.88 16.03 -7.78
C SER A 13 16.61 16.82 -8.15
N PHE A 14 16.15 16.74 -9.41
CA PHE A 14 14.91 17.42 -9.83
C PHE A 14 13.65 16.56 -9.71
N PHE A 15 13.75 15.23 -9.50
CA PHE A 15 12.54 14.40 -9.33
C PHE A 15 11.87 14.57 -7.97
N SER A 16 12.57 15.08 -6.96
CA SER A 16 12.00 15.33 -5.62
C SER A 16 11.51 16.77 -5.41
N PHE A 17 11.76 17.70 -6.36
CA PHE A 17 11.58 19.14 -6.15
C PHE A 17 10.29 19.75 -6.75
N GLY A 18 9.32 18.91 -7.16
CA GLY A 18 8.12 19.38 -7.87
C GLY A 18 6.76 18.87 -7.37
N GLN A 19 6.70 18.12 -6.27
CA GLN A 19 5.41 17.67 -5.72
C GLN A 19 4.78 18.79 -4.87
N ASP A 20 3.58 19.24 -5.24
CA ASP A 20 2.75 20.05 -4.36
C ASP A 20 2.15 19.14 -3.29
N LEU A 21 2.70 19.23 -2.08
CA LEU A 21 2.28 18.42 -0.94
C LEU A 21 1.35 19.18 0.01
N THR A 22 0.87 20.37 -0.37
CA THR A 22 0.09 21.26 0.51
C THR A 22 -1.15 20.57 1.04
N GLU A 23 -1.92 19.95 0.13
CA GLU A 23 -3.18 19.29 0.48
C GLU A 23 -2.98 18.07 1.38
N ILE A 24 -2.04 17.19 1.04
CA ILE A 24 -1.77 16.00 1.85
C ILE A 24 -1.19 16.35 3.21
N LYS A 25 -0.32 17.37 3.31
CA LYS A 25 0.17 17.86 4.61
C LYS A 25 -0.97 18.35 5.47
N SER A 26 -1.88 19.17 4.93
CA SER A 26 -3.05 19.65 5.67
C SER A 26 -3.95 18.50 6.18
N SER A 27 -4.13 17.46 5.38
CA SER A 27 -4.85 16.26 5.82
C SER A 27 -4.09 15.48 6.91
N LEU A 28 -2.77 15.30 6.77
CA LEU A 28 -1.93 14.54 7.71
C LEU A 28 -1.79 15.24 9.07
N GLU A 29 -1.85 16.57 9.12
CA GLU A 29 -1.87 17.35 10.37
C GLU A 29 -3.00 16.90 11.31
N LYS A 30 -4.12 16.39 10.77
CA LYS A 30 -5.23 15.83 11.55
C LYS A 30 -4.88 14.52 12.28
N LEU A 31 -3.78 13.87 11.90
CA LEU A 31 -3.26 12.64 12.53
C LEU A 31 -2.14 12.93 13.53
N LYS A 32 -1.84 14.18 13.87
CA LYS A 32 -0.86 14.48 14.93
C LYS A 32 -1.41 14.03 16.29
N ILE A 33 -0.50 13.64 17.17
CA ILE A 33 -0.82 13.51 18.60
C ILE A 33 -1.16 14.90 19.12
N ASP A 34 -2.18 14.99 19.97
CA ASP A 34 -2.56 16.26 20.58
C ASP A 34 -1.44 16.84 21.46
N GLU A 35 -1.53 18.14 21.76
CA GLU A 35 -0.53 18.83 22.60
C GLU A 35 -0.45 18.26 24.03
N ASN A 36 -1.46 17.50 24.45
CA ASN A 36 -1.51 16.83 25.74
C ASN A 36 -0.77 15.46 25.73
N GLY A 37 -0.26 15.03 24.57
CA GLY A 37 0.51 13.80 24.41
C GLY A 37 -0.32 12.52 24.53
N SER A 38 -1.65 12.62 24.46
CA SER A 38 -2.53 11.45 24.58
C SER A 38 -2.62 10.72 23.24
N TYR A 39 -2.32 9.42 23.25
CA TYR A 39 -2.38 8.56 22.08
C TYR A 39 -3.22 7.32 22.36
N GLU A 40 -3.81 6.79 21.31
CA GLU A 40 -4.46 5.50 21.30
C GLU A 40 -3.43 4.46 20.83
N SER A 41 -3.40 3.33 21.53
CA SER A 41 -2.59 2.18 21.10
C SER A 41 -3.07 1.72 19.73
N ASP A 42 -2.14 1.19 18.94
CA ASP A 42 -2.42 0.58 17.63
C ASP A 42 -2.97 1.57 16.58
N LYS A 43 -2.63 2.86 16.72
CA LYS A 43 -2.82 3.89 15.69
C LYS A 43 -1.51 4.47 15.18
N TRP A 44 -1.55 4.99 13.96
CA TRP A 44 -0.47 5.70 13.32
C TRP A 44 -0.68 7.21 13.38
N TYR A 45 0.37 7.92 13.74
CA TYR A 45 0.38 9.36 13.95
C TYR A 45 1.37 10.04 13.02
N TYR A 46 1.01 11.23 12.58
CA TYR A 46 1.85 12.07 11.75
C TYR A 46 2.91 12.77 12.61
N ASN A 47 4.18 12.61 12.25
CA ASN A 47 5.27 13.42 12.76
C ASN A 47 5.97 14.12 11.57
N PRO A 48 5.86 15.46 11.46
CA PRO A 48 6.39 16.21 10.31
C PRO A 48 7.92 16.11 10.20
N GLU A 49 8.63 15.79 11.29
CA GLU A 49 10.08 15.66 11.28
C GLU A 49 10.58 14.43 10.51
N ILE A 50 9.76 13.38 10.40
CA ILE A 50 10.16 12.10 9.78
C ILE A 50 9.31 11.68 8.58
N ALA A 51 8.22 12.40 8.29
CA ALA A 51 7.12 11.87 7.50
C ALA A 51 7.45 11.43 6.06
N ASP A 52 8.50 11.97 5.44
CA ASP A 52 8.98 11.59 4.09
C ASP A 52 7.85 11.17 3.12
N ILE A 53 7.00 12.15 2.79
CA ILE A 53 5.78 11.98 2.00
C ILE A 53 6.15 11.85 0.52
N ILE A 54 5.65 10.81 -0.13
CA ILE A 54 5.87 10.53 -1.56
C ILE A 54 4.52 10.27 -2.21
N GLU A 55 4.16 11.05 -3.23
CA GLU A 55 3.01 10.76 -4.09
C GLU A 55 3.23 9.46 -4.88
N ILE A 56 2.20 8.60 -4.94
CA ILE A 56 2.23 7.33 -5.65
C ILE A 56 1.41 7.47 -6.93
N LYS A 57 2.04 7.23 -8.09
CA LYS A 57 1.38 7.17 -9.40
C LYS A 57 1.43 5.74 -9.96
N LYS A 58 0.25 5.16 -10.13
CA LYS A 58 -0.01 3.80 -10.63
C LYS A 58 -1.21 3.90 -11.57
N GLU A 59 -0.96 3.80 -12.87
CA GLU A 59 -1.89 4.24 -13.91
C GLU A 59 -3.28 3.59 -13.77
N ILE A 60 -3.32 2.30 -13.47
CA ILE A 60 -4.56 1.54 -13.43
C ILE A 60 -5.15 1.57 -12.02
N LEU A 61 -4.33 1.45 -10.98
CA LEU A 61 -4.78 1.57 -9.59
C LEU A 61 -5.42 2.94 -9.32
N ASN A 62 -4.86 4.04 -9.85
CA ASN A 62 -5.46 5.37 -9.77
C ASN A 62 -6.82 5.43 -10.51
N GLN A 63 -7.04 4.64 -11.57
CA GLN A 63 -8.35 4.55 -12.22
C GLN A 63 -9.37 3.77 -11.37
N VAL A 64 -8.92 2.70 -10.70
CA VAL A 64 -9.77 1.92 -9.79
C VAL A 64 -10.16 2.73 -8.56
N LEU A 65 -9.22 3.51 -8.03
CA LEU A 65 -9.37 4.34 -6.85
C LEU A 65 -9.51 5.82 -7.22
N ALA A 66 -10.33 6.14 -8.21
CA ALA A 66 -10.43 7.49 -8.80
C ALA A 66 -10.85 8.60 -7.82
N GLU A 67 -11.44 8.25 -6.67
CA GLU A 67 -11.82 9.19 -5.61
C GLU A 67 -10.67 9.51 -4.64
N TYR A 68 -9.51 8.85 -4.81
CA TYR A 68 -8.39 8.92 -3.88
C TYR A 68 -7.09 9.34 -4.55
N ASP A 69 -6.39 10.27 -3.90
CA ASP A 69 -4.98 10.53 -4.11
C ASP A 69 -4.16 9.57 -3.25
N LEU A 70 -3.16 8.92 -3.85
CA LEU A 70 -2.34 7.90 -3.18
C LEU A 70 -0.99 8.48 -2.78
N TYR A 71 -0.62 8.27 -1.52
CA TYR A 71 0.69 8.66 -0.99
C TYR A 71 1.31 7.53 -0.19
N SER A 72 2.63 7.56 -0.03
CA SER A 72 3.32 6.83 1.03
C SER A 72 3.98 7.82 1.98
N THR A 73 3.92 7.55 3.28
CA THR A 73 4.52 8.42 4.29
C THR A 73 4.95 7.58 5.49
N VAL A 74 6.02 7.99 6.16
CA VAL A 74 6.46 7.40 7.42
C VAL A 74 5.59 7.96 8.55
N LEU A 75 4.93 7.07 9.29
CA LEU A 75 4.14 7.43 10.46
C LEU A 75 4.74 6.80 11.73
N GLU A 76 4.39 7.37 12.87
CA GLU A 76 4.77 6.86 14.19
C GLU A 76 3.60 6.11 14.82
N GLY A 77 3.83 4.89 15.27
CA GLY A 77 2.85 4.07 15.99
C GLY A 77 3.28 3.83 17.42
N PHE A 78 2.31 3.76 18.34
CA PHE A 78 2.54 3.52 19.75
C PHE A 78 1.87 2.22 20.19
N TYR A 79 2.67 1.32 20.77
CA TYR A 79 2.26 -0.03 21.18
C TYR A 79 2.59 -0.21 22.65
N GLY A 80 1.64 0.18 23.51
CA GLY A 80 1.95 0.39 24.92
C GLY A 80 3.07 1.42 25.08
N TRP A 81 4.23 0.99 25.57
CA TRP A 81 5.43 1.82 25.75
C TRP A 81 6.39 1.82 24.54
N HIS A 82 6.12 1.00 23.52
CA HIS A 82 7.00 0.87 22.37
C HIS A 82 6.58 1.82 21.25
N LYS A 83 7.46 2.77 20.93
CA LYS A 83 7.37 3.58 19.72
C LYS A 83 7.90 2.77 18.53
N LYS A 84 7.17 2.77 17.42
CA LYS A 84 7.60 2.22 16.13
C LYS A 84 7.38 3.24 15.04
N THR A 85 8.15 3.13 13.96
CA THR A 85 7.95 3.90 12.75
C THR A 85 7.76 2.96 11.58
N SER A 86 6.87 3.32 10.65
CA SER A 86 6.73 2.56 9.41
C SER A 86 6.20 3.42 8.29
N ARG A 87 6.58 3.05 7.06
CA ARG A 87 5.98 3.65 5.87
C ARG A 87 4.61 3.01 5.64
N CYS A 88 3.57 3.83 5.63
CA CYS A 88 2.20 3.41 5.38
C CYS A 88 1.75 3.89 4.00
N LEU A 89 0.79 3.18 3.41
CA LEU A 89 0.04 3.67 2.26
C LEU A 89 -1.10 4.56 2.78
N ILE A 90 -1.25 5.73 2.18
CA ILE A 90 -2.27 6.71 2.53
C ILE A 90 -3.17 6.91 1.32
N LEU A 91 -4.47 6.73 1.52
CA LEU A 91 -5.48 7.12 0.55
C LEU A 91 -6.14 8.39 1.10
N ARG A 92 -5.97 9.49 0.38
CA ARG A 92 -6.63 10.75 0.69
C ARG A 92 -7.80 10.91 -0.25
N LYS A 93 -9.02 11.06 0.27
CA LYS A 93 -10.16 11.42 -0.58
C LYS A 93 -9.96 12.81 -1.18
N SER A 94 -10.08 12.90 -2.50
CA SER A 94 -9.81 14.15 -3.22
C SER A 94 -10.85 15.25 -2.95
N ASP A 95 -12.07 14.88 -2.53
CA ASP A 95 -13.18 15.83 -2.32
C ASP A 95 -13.11 16.58 -0.98
N ASN A 96 -12.70 15.89 0.09
CA ASN A 96 -12.81 16.39 1.47
C ASN A 96 -11.51 16.21 2.29
N GLY A 97 -10.49 15.57 1.72
CA GLY A 97 -9.21 15.32 2.36
C GLY A 97 -9.26 14.35 3.54
N GLU A 98 -10.31 13.53 3.67
CA GLU A 98 -10.38 12.41 4.61
C GLU A 98 -9.26 11.41 4.29
N LEU A 99 -8.64 10.87 5.34
CA LEU A 99 -7.52 9.95 5.22
C LEU A 99 -7.93 8.54 5.62
N ILE A 100 -7.52 7.58 4.80
CA ILE A 100 -7.51 6.17 5.14
C ILE A 100 -6.04 5.76 5.18
N VAL A 101 -5.60 5.34 6.37
CA VAL A 101 -4.24 4.84 6.60
C VAL A 101 -4.27 3.33 6.45
N ILE A 102 -3.51 2.82 5.48
CA ILE A 102 -3.35 1.37 5.29
C ILE A 102 -2.06 0.96 5.99
N ASP A 103 -2.24 0.15 7.02
CA ASP A 103 -1.15 -0.47 7.76
C ASP A 103 -0.20 -1.22 6.83
N PRO A 104 1.11 -1.22 7.14
CA PRO A 104 2.03 -2.09 6.43
C PRO A 104 1.70 -3.56 6.73
N ILE A 105 1.77 -4.41 5.72
CA ILE A 105 1.29 -5.80 5.85
C ILE A 105 2.01 -6.56 6.96
N TRP A 106 3.29 -6.31 7.22
CA TRP A 106 4.00 -6.96 8.33
C TRP A 106 3.37 -6.70 9.71
N TYR A 107 2.58 -5.64 9.86
CA TYR A 107 1.96 -5.22 11.11
C TYR A 107 0.57 -5.83 11.31
N SER A 108 -0.41 -5.53 10.44
CA SER A 108 -1.81 -6.00 10.61
C SER A 108 -2.26 -7.00 9.53
N GLY A 109 -1.35 -7.44 8.66
CA GLY A 109 -1.67 -8.32 7.54
C GLY A 109 -2.30 -7.57 6.37
N ILE A 110 -3.11 -8.26 5.58
CA ILE A 110 -3.72 -7.68 4.39
C ILE A 110 -4.96 -6.86 4.78
N SER A 111 -4.95 -5.56 4.51
CA SER A 111 -6.06 -4.65 4.87
C SER A 111 -7.36 -5.03 4.16
N THR A 112 -8.36 -5.41 4.94
CA THR A 112 -9.69 -5.74 4.42
C THR A 112 -10.40 -4.52 3.83
N GLU A 113 -10.20 -3.34 4.42
CA GLU A 113 -10.81 -2.09 3.95
C GLU A 113 -10.27 -1.70 2.59
N PHE A 114 -8.96 -1.76 2.40
CA PHE A 114 -8.32 -1.52 1.11
C PHE A 114 -8.82 -2.49 0.04
N LEU A 115 -8.91 -3.79 0.38
CA LEU A 115 -9.41 -4.79 -0.55
C LEU A 115 -10.87 -4.57 -0.96
N LYS A 116 -11.74 -4.13 -0.05
CA LYS A 116 -13.14 -3.85 -0.39
C LYS A 116 -13.29 -2.78 -1.48
N MET A 117 -12.36 -1.83 -1.56
CA MET A 117 -12.39 -0.75 -2.56
C MET A 117 -12.15 -1.24 -3.98
N ILE A 118 -11.49 -2.38 -4.16
CA ILE A 118 -11.16 -2.93 -5.49
C ILE A 118 -12.12 -4.03 -5.94
N ILE A 119 -12.91 -4.61 -5.02
CA ILE A 119 -13.90 -5.63 -5.36
C ILE A 119 -15.02 -5.02 -6.21
N GLY A 120 -15.38 -5.71 -7.29
CA GLY A 120 -16.45 -5.31 -8.21
C GLY A 120 -16.00 -4.38 -9.32
N TYR A 121 -14.73 -3.94 -9.35
CA TYR A 121 -14.20 -3.19 -10.49
C TYR A 121 -14.06 -4.10 -11.71
N LYS A 122 -14.57 -3.64 -12.85
CA LYS A 122 -14.53 -4.35 -14.13
C LYS A 122 -13.46 -3.76 -15.03
N PHE A 123 -12.42 -4.53 -15.29
CA PHE A 123 -11.33 -4.17 -16.20
C PHE A 123 -11.77 -4.33 -17.66
N LYS A 124 -11.26 -3.47 -18.53
CA LYS A 124 -11.55 -3.45 -19.98
C LYS A 124 -10.93 -4.66 -20.67
N SER A 125 -9.84 -5.19 -20.13
CA SER A 125 -9.13 -6.36 -20.69
C SER A 125 -8.39 -7.17 -19.62
N GLU A 126 -8.05 -8.41 -19.95
CA GLU A 126 -7.16 -9.24 -19.11
C GLU A 126 -5.79 -8.58 -18.90
N LYS A 127 -5.26 -7.89 -19.91
CA LYS A 127 -3.98 -7.18 -19.82
C LYS A 127 -4.03 -6.05 -18.78
N GLU A 128 -5.14 -5.31 -18.73
CA GLU A 128 -5.34 -4.25 -17.73
C GLU A 128 -5.45 -4.85 -16.32
N LEU A 129 -6.16 -5.96 -16.17
CA LEU A 129 -6.23 -6.70 -14.90
C LEU A 129 -4.85 -7.22 -14.43
N GLN A 130 -4.02 -7.72 -15.35
CA GLN A 130 -2.66 -8.16 -15.05
C GLN A 130 -1.79 -7.01 -14.55
N LEU A 131 -1.79 -5.88 -15.26
CA LEU A 131 -1.04 -4.68 -14.87
C LEU A 131 -1.53 -4.15 -13.52
N PHE A 132 -2.85 -4.04 -13.32
CA PHE A 132 -3.44 -3.69 -12.03
C PHE A 132 -2.97 -4.61 -10.91
N THR A 133 -2.90 -5.93 -11.15
CA THR A 133 -2.48 -6.91 -10.16
C THR A 133 -1.06 -6.64 -9.68
N PHE A 134 -0.14 -6.27 -10.57
CA PHE A 134 1.22 -5.90 -10.20
C PHE A 134 1.28 -4.55 -9.48
N GLU A 135 0.51 -3.55 -9.93
CA GLU A 135 0.42 -2.27 -9.21
C GLU A 135 -0.14 -2.44 -7.80
N LEU A 136 -1.14 -3.32 -7.63
CA LEU A 136 -1.71 -3.68 -6.34
C LEU A 136 -0.66 -4.34 -5.44
N GLN A 137 0.11 -5.31 -5.95
CA GLN A 137 1.21 -5.96 -5.21
C GLN A 137 2.23 -4.93 -4.73
N ASP A 138 2.64 -4.01 -5.60
CA ASP A 138 3.61 -2.97 -5.26
C ASP A 138 3.14 -2.09 -4.10
N VAL A 139 1.89 -1.59 -4.15
CA VAL A 139 1.37 -0.71 -3.09
C VAL A 139 1.10 -1.47 -1.79
N MET A 140 0.70 -2.74 -1.89
CA MET A 140 0.52 -3.62 -0.74
C MET A 140 1.84 -3.86 0.01
N LEU A 141 2.98 -3.85 -0.67
CA LEU A 141 4.30 -4.02 -0.03
C LEU A 141 4.86 -2.76 0.64
N ILE A 142 4.18 -1.62 0.57
CA ILE A 142 4.64 -0.38 1.21
C ILE A 142 4.89 -0.63 2.71
N GLY A 143 6.08 -0.23 3.17
CA GLY A 143 6.55 -0.46 4.54
C GLY A 143 7.01 -1.89 4.87
N SER A 144 6.88 -2.84 3.94
CA SER A 144 7.09 -4.28 4.18
C SER A 144 8.20 -4.92 3.34
N THR A 145 8.80 -4.19 2.39
CA THR A 145 9.78 -4.72 1.43
C THR A 145 11.07 -5.28 2.02
N HIS A 146 11.36 -5.02 3.29
CA HIS A 146 12.55 -5.52 3.97
C HIS A 146 12.50 -7.02 4.26
N ASN A 147 11.31 -7.61 4.36
CA ASN A 147 11.14 -9.05 4.63
C ASN A 147 9.87 -9.66 4.02
N LYS A 148 9.10 -8.91 3.22
CA LYS A 148 7.93 -9.40 2.50
C LYS A 148 8.10 -9.20 1.01
N ASP A 149 7.65 -10.19 0.25
CA ASP A 149 7.71 -10.17 -1.21
C ASP A 149 6.55 -10.97 -1.80
N PHE A 150 6.02 -10.53 -2.93
CA PHE A 150 5.02 -11.29 -3.70
C PHE A 150 5.73 -12.10 -4.77
N LYS A 151 5.50 -13.41 -4.77
CA LYS A 151 6.09 -14.34 -5.75
C LYS A 151 5.01 -15.28 -6.29
N ASN A 152 5.37 -16.02 -7.34
CA ASN A 152 4.53 -17.06 -7.95
C ASN A 152 3.14 -16.55 -8.38
N THR A 153 3.04 -15.32 -8.89
CA THR A 153 1.80 -14.80 -9.47
C THR A 153 1.43 -15.61 -10.71
N VAL A 154 0.29 -16.30 -10.67
CA VAL A 154 -0.24 -17.11 -11.79
C VAL A 154 -1.61 -16.57 -12.17
N PHE A 155 -1.77 -16.29 -13.47
CA PHE A 155 -3.03 -15.85 -14.06
C PHE A 155 -3.76 -17.03 -14.70
N SER A 156 -5.06 -17.11 -14.48
CA SER A 156 -5.96 -18.09 -15.09
C SER A 156 -7.29 -17.41 -15.43
N GLU A 157 -8.13 -18.07 -16.23
CA GLU A 157 -9.39 -17.49 -16.74
C GLU A 157 -10.31 -16.96 -15.63
N ASN A 158 -10.42 -17.70 -14.53
CA ASN A 158 -11.36 -17.41 -13.44
C ASN A 158 -10.69 -17.01 -12.12
N LYS A 159 -9.35 -16.95 -12.07
CA LYS A 159 -8.63 -16.57 -10.86
C LYS A 159 -7.19 -16.15 -11.09
N ILE A 160 -6.66 -15.41 -10.12
CA ILE A 160 -5.23 -15.15 -9.95
C ILE A 160 -4.80 -15.76 -8.62
N THR A 161 -3.66 -16.44 -8.60
CA THR A 161 -3.04 -16.92 -7.35
C THR A 161 -1.69 -16.24 -7.14
N ILE A 162 -1.41 -15.81 -5.92
CA ILE A 162 -0.18 -15.11 -5.53
C ILE A 162 0.30 -15.68 -4.19
N ASP A 163 1.60 -15.89 -4.04
CA ASP A 163 2.18 -16.23 -2.74
C ASP A 163 2.86 -14.98 -2.15
N LEU A 164 2.48 -14.61 -0.93
CA LEU A 164 3.19 -13.63 -0.12
C LEU A 164 4.22 -14.36 0.74
N TYR A 165 5.49 -14.06 0.53
CA TYR A 165 6.61 -14.61 1.27
C TYR A 165 6.99 -13.76 2.47
N ASP A 166 7.55 -14.41 3.50
CA ASP A 166 8.22 -13.78 4.63
C ASP A 166 9.66 -14.32 4.74
N SER A 167 10.64 -13.43 4.83
CA SER A 167 12.07 -13.74 4.87
C SER A 167 12.78 -13.25 6.14
N TYR A 168 12.05 -12.86 7.20
CA TYR A 168 12.65 -12.32 8.45
C TYR A 168 13.64 -13.27 9.15
N LYS A 169 13.54 -14.59 8.91
CA LYS A 169 14.47 -15.61 9.44
C LYS A 169 14.77 -16.70 8.44
N GLU A 170 13.72 -17.18 7.80
CA GLU A 170 13.77 -18.20 6.76
C GLU A 170 12.71 -17.82 5.73
N GLU A 171 13.05 -17.94 4.45
CA GLU A 171 12.10 -17.66 3.39
C GLU A 171 11.00 -18.73 3.38
N ARG A 172 9.76 -18.30 3.57
CA ARG A 172 8.58 -19.18 3.54
C ARG A 172 7.36 -18.47 3.00
N VAL A 173 6.42 -19.24 2.46
CA VAL A 173 5.10 -18.73 2.10
C VAL A 173 4.36 -18.35 3.38
N TRP A 174 4.10 -17.06 3.56
CA TRP A 174 3.38 -16.53 4.70
C TRP A 174 1.87 -16.47 4.46
N ARG A 175 1.44 -16.05 3.26
CA ARG A 175 0.03 -16.11 2.84
C ARG A 175 -0.09 -16.62 1.41
N LYS A 176 -1.08 -17.46 1.16
CA LYS A 176 -1.57 -17.81 -0.18
C LYS A 176 -2.76 -16.94 -0.49
N ILE A 177 -2.69 -16.16 -1.57
CA ILE A 177 -3.72 -15.24 -2.00
C ILE A 177 -4.38 -15.79 -3.26
N GLU A 178 -5.71 -15.77 -3.28
CA GLU A 178 -6.51 -16.08 -4.47
C GLU A 178 -7.48 -14.94 -4.74
N ILE A 179 -7.44 -14.40 -5.95
CA ILE A 179 -8.35 -13.36 -6.45
C ILE A 179 -9.29 -14.04 -7.43
N GLY A 180 -10.60 -14.05 -7.13
CA GLY A 180 -11.61 -14.61 -8.02
C GLY A 180 -12.00 -13.63 -9.12
N ILE A 181 -12.03 -14.12 -10.37
CA ILE A 181 -12.31 -13.31 -11.55
C ILE A 181 -13.53 -13.85 -12.28
N ASN A 182 -14.41 -12.93 -12.70
CA ASN A 182 -15.51 -13.22 -13.58
C ASN A 182 -15.63 -12.11 -14.64
N LYS A 183 -15.44 -12.44 -15.92
CA LYS A 183 -15.51 -11.49 -17.04
C LYS A 183 -14.70 -10.20 -16.78
N ASN A 184 -13.43 -10.36 -16.39
CA ASN A 184 -12.51 -9.28 -16.00
C ASN A 184 -13.00 -8.43 -14.80
N THR A 185 -13.83 -8.98 -13.94
CA THR A 185 -14.26 -8.33 -12.69
C THR A 185 -13.67 -9.08 -11.51
N ILE A 186 -13.11 -8.37 -10.53
CA ILE A 186 -12.68 -8.97 -9.27
C ILE A 186 -13.91 -9.21 -8.40
N GLU A 187 -14.23 -10.48 -8.12
CA GLU A 187 -15.42 -10.88 -7.33
C GLU A 187 -15.09 -11.03 -5.85
N PHE A 188 -13.90 -11.54 -5.55
CA PHE A 188 -13.43 -11.77 -4.19
C PHE A 188 -11.91 -11.81 -4.13
N LEU A 189 -11.38 -11.66 -2.92
CA LEU A 189 -10.00 -12.00 -2.58
C LEU A 189 -9.98 -12.85 -1.32
N THR A 190 -9.27 -13.97 -1.34
CA THR A 190 -8.99 -14.78 -0.16
C THR A 190 -7.50 -14.78 0.16
N SER A 191 -7.18 -14.74 1.45
CA SER A 191 -5.81 -14.86 1.95
C SER A 191 -5.77 -15.94 3.01
N THR A 192 -4.96 -16.96 2.80
CA THR A 192 -4.87 -18.12 3.68
C THR A 192 -3.46 -18.25 4.22
N ASN A 193 -3.30 -18.32 5.54
CA ASN A 193 -2.04 -18.70 6.16
C ASN A 193 -1.85 -20.23 6.00
N PRO A 194 -0.81 -20.71 5.28
CA PRO A 194 -0.66 -22.12 5.00
C PRO A 194 -0.34 -22.96 6.25
N ILE A 195 0.22 -22.34 7.29
CA ILE A 195 0.60 -22.98 8.55
C ILE A 195 -0.59 -23.04 9.50
N THR A 196 -1.22 -21.90 9.80
CA THR A 196 -2.31 -21.82 10.80
C THR A 196 -3.68 -22.16 10.23
N LYS A 197 -3.82 -22.20 8.90
CA LYS A 197 -5.09 -22.33 8.17
C LYS A 197 -6.08 -21.17 8.39
N GLU A 198 -5.64 -20.10 9.04
CA GLU A 198 -6.40 -18.86 9.14
C GLU A 198 -6.71 -18.33 7.74
N LYS A 199 -7.99 -18.06 7.46
CA LYS A 199 -8.48 -17.61 6.17
C LYS A 199 -9.23 -16.29 6.32
N LEU A 200 -8.77 -15.29 5.59
CA LEU A 200 -9.49 -14.06 5.32
C LEU A 200 -10.19 -14.19 3.96
N THR A 201 -11.45 -13.76 3.86
CA THR A 201 -12.18 -13.68 2.60
C THR A 201 -12.88 -12.33 2.52
N VAL A 202 -12.56 -11.57 1.49
CA VAL A 202 -13.21 -10.30 1.15
C VAL A 202 -14.01 -10.52 -0.11
N LYS A 203 -15.30 -10.20 -0.05
CA LYS A 203 -16.26 -10.24 -1.17
C LYS A 203 -17.16 -9.01 -1.04
N LYS A 204 -17.91 -8.72 -2.10
CA LYS A 204 -18.93 -7.66 -2.11
C LYS A 204 -20.00 -7.91 -1.04
#